data_AF-A0A517U5S9-F1
#
_entry.id   AF-A0A517U5S9-F1
#
_cell.length_a   1.000
_cell.length_b   1.000
_cell.length_c   1.000
_cell.angle_alpha   90.00
_cell.angle_beta   90.00
_cell.angle_gamma   90.00
#
_symmetry.space_group_name_H-M   'P 1'
#
loop_
_entity.id
_entity.type
_entity.pdbx_description
1 polymer ?
#
loop_
_entity_poly.entity_id
_entity_poly.type
_entity_poly.pdbx_seq_one_letter_code
_entity_poly.pdbx_strand_id
1 'polypeptide(L)' 'MEITDVALAQQSCGDQSAPLIEGCDFYFEDGRIVLTESFLQRRGDCCDNGCRHCPYRAVPLA' A
#
# COMPACT_ATOMS: atom_id res chain seq x y z
N MET A 1 -21.60 -25.73 9.87
CA MET A 1 -21.39 -25.05 8.58
C MET A 1 -20.98 -23.62 8.84
N GLU A 2 -19.81 -23.39 9.44
CA GLU A 2 -19.12 -22.10 9.29
C GLU A 2 -17.65 -22.45 9.13
N ILE A 3 -17.37 -22.94 7.92
CA ILE A 3 -16.06 -22.97 7.32
C ILE A 3 -15.63 -21.50 7.13
N THR A 4 -14.87 -20.95 8.08
CA THR A 4 -14.05 -19.75 7.83
C THR A 4 -12.60 -20.15 7.57
N ASP A 5 -12.44 -21.26 6.83
CA ASP A 5 -11.20 -21.59 6.14
C ASP A 5 -11.28 -21.00 4.72
N VAL A 6 -10.83 -19.76 4.55
CA VAL A 6 -10.25 -19.29 3.29
C VAL A 6 -8.97 -18.53 3.63
N ALA A 7 -7.89 -19.31 3.57
CA ALA A 7 -6.68 -19.01 2.82
C ALA A 7 -5.80 -17.82 3.25
N LEU A 8 -4.52 -18.20 3.41
CA LEU A 8 -3.33 -17.43 3.04
C LEU A 8 -3.03 -16.23 3.95
N ALA A 9 -2.03 -16.32 4.84
CA ALA A 9 -0.64 -16.03 4.47
C ALA A 9 -0.55 -14.88 3.44
N GLN A 10 0.22 -13.83 3.75
CA GLN A 10 0.53 -12.66 2.88
C GLN A 10 -0.48 -11.50 3.13
N GLN A 11 -0.16 -10.32 3.68
CA GLN A 11 1.05 -9.52 3.51
C GLN A 11 1.18 -8.46 4.64
N SER A 12 2.43 -8.26 5.04
CA SER A 12 2.95 -7.20 5.89
C SER A 12 2.27 -5.84 5.70
N CYS A 13 1.65 -5.36 6.78
CA CYS A 13 1.21 -4.00 7.08
C CYS A 13 0.02 -3.36 6.32
N GLY A 14 -0.98 -2.90 7.10
CA GLY A 14 -2.09 -2.04 6.70
C GLY A 14 -3.30 -2.76 6.06
N ASP A 15 -4.46 -2.70 6.72
CA ASP A 15 -5.76 -3.13 6.18
C ASP A 15 -6.52 -1.92 5.58
N GLN A 16 -7.31 -2.13 4.52
CA GLN A 16 -8.03 -1.06 3.81
C GLN A 16 -9.08 -0.35 4.67
N SER A 17 -9.61 -1.05 5.68
CA SER A 17 -10.62 -0.53 6.62
C SER A 17 -10.00 -0.08 7.95
N ALA A 18 -8.68 -0.22 8.10
CA ALA A 18 -7.95 0.17 9.29
C ALA A 18 -7.33 1.57 9.16
N PRO A 19 -7.04 2.23 10.29
CA PRO A 19 -6.25 3.46 10.29
C PRO A 19 -4.86 3.23 9.70
N LEU A 20 -4.30 4.29 9.12
CA LEU A 20 -2.94 4.27 8.56
C LEU A 20 -1.90 4.00 9.65
N ILE A 21 -0.96 3.12 9.35
CA ILE A 21 0.11 2.72 10.26
C ILE A 21 1.42 3.41 9.85
N GLU A 22 2.03 4.15 10.77
CA GLU A 22 3.34 4.78 10.56
C GLU A 22 4.44 3.72 10.36
N GLY A 23 5.39 4.00 9.46
CA GLY A 23 6.46 3.09 9.03
C GLY A 23 6.01 2.04 8.01
N CYS A 24 4.70 1.85 7.86
CA CYS A 24 4.11 0.87 6.97
C CYS A 24 3.43 1.54 5.78
N ASP A 25 2.54 2.49 6.06
CA ASP A 25 1.71 3.16 5.07
C ASP A 25 2.24 4.55 4.74
N PHE A 26 2.85 5.17 5.74
CA PHE A 26 3.47 6.47 5.61
C PHE A 26 4.59 6.65 6.64
N TYR A 27 5.44 7.65 6.42
CA TYR A 27 6.38 8.15 7.42
C TYR A 27 6.58 9.65 7.26
N PHE A 28 7.14 10.29 8.28
CA PHE A 28 7.48 11.71 8.22
C PHE A 28 8.91 11.90 7.70
N GLU A 29 9.05 12.79 6.73
CA GLU A 29 10.34 13.23 6.17
C GLU A 29 10.28 14.75 6.02
N ASP A 30 11.19 15.48 6.68
CA ASP A 30 11.23 16.95 6.64
C ASP A 30 9.89 17.64 6.96
N GLY A 31 9.14 17.08 7.91
CA GLY A 31 7.80 17.58 8.29
C GLY A 31 6.70 17.34 7.27
N ARG A 32 6.97 16.52 6.24
CA ARG A 32 6.00 16.10 5.22
C ARG A 32 5.64 14.64 5.42
N ILE A 33 4.40 14.30 5.10
CA ILE A 33 3.95 12.91 5.06
C ILE A 33 4.39 12.31 3.73
N VAL A 34 5.13 11.21 3.82
CA VAL A 34 5.52 10.41 2.68
C VAL A 34 4.75 9.10 2.73
N LEU A 35 3.98 8.82 1.68
CA LEU A 35 3.30 7.54 1.50
C LEU A 35 4.27 6.48 0.96
N THR A 36 4.19 5.28 1.51
CA THR A 36 5.01 4.13 1.10
C THR A 36 4.43 3.44 -0.13
N GLU A 37 5.22 2.54 -0.73
CA GLU A 37 4.78 1.69 -1.82
C GLU A 37 3.59 0.80 -1.42
N SER A 38 3.61 0.24 -0.20
CA SER A 38 2.55 -0.63 0.31
C SER A 38 1.20 0.09 0.36
N PHE A 39 1.17 1.34 0.83
CA PHE A 39 -0.05 2.14 0.80
C PHE A 39 -0.54 2.41 -0.63
N LEU A 40 0.37 2.80 -1.53
CA LEU A 40 0.03 3.11 -2.92
C LEU A 40 -0.43 1.89 -3.70
N GLN A 41 0.13 0.70 -3.42
CA GLN A 41 -0.30 -0.56 -4.01
C GLN A 41 -1.70 -0.95 -3.53
N ARG A 42 -1.96 -0.78 -2.23
CA ARG A 42 -3.27 -1.00 -1.65
C ARG A 42 -4.33 -0.04 -2.20
N ARG A 43 -3.99 1.22 -2.47
CA ARG A 43 -4.91 2.17 -3.12
C ARG A 43 -5.44 1.65 -4.45
N GLY A 44 -4.68 0.82 -5.16
CA GLY A 44 -5.17 0.06 -6.31
C GLY A 44 -5.03 0.76 -7.67
N ASP A 45 -4.75 2.07 -7.72
CA ASP A 45 -4.66 2.83 -8.96
C ASP A 45 -3.51 3.83 -8.99
N CYS A 46 -2.90 3.99 -10.18
CA CYS A 46 -1.93 5.04 -10.46
C CYS A 46 -2.65 6.37 -10.67
N CYS A 47 -2.13 7.43 -10.06
CA CYS A 47 -2.66 8.79 -10.17
C CYS A 47 -1.84 9.70 -11.10
N ASP A 48 -0.83 9.16 -11.79
CA ASP A 48 0.09 9.85 -12.72
C ASP A 48 0.80 11.11 -12.18
N ASN A 49 0.82 11.30 -10.86
CA ASN A 49 1.53 12.42 -10.21
C ASN A 49 3.05 12.20 -10.09
N GLY A 50 3.60 11.13 -10.66
CA GLY A 50 5.04 10.85 -10.61
C GLY A 50 5.59 10.57 -9.21
N CYS A 51 4.81 9.92 -8.34
CA CYS A 51 5.21 9.60 -6.97
C CYS A 51 6.51 8.77 -6.92
N ARG A 52 7.37 9.06 -5.94
CA ARG A 52 8.68 8.39 -5.79
C ARG A 52 8.58 6.89 -5.50
N HIS A 53 7.58 6.52 -4.70
CA HIS A 53 7.32 5.14 -4.25
C HIS A 53 6.18 4.49 -5.05
N CYS A 54 5.97 4.93 -6.31
CA CYS A 54 4.88 4.43 -7.14
C CYS A 54 5.12 2.97 -7.54
N PRO A 55 4.28 2.01 -7.12
CA PRO A 55 4.44 0.60 -7.49
C PRO A 55 4.22 0.36 -8.99
N TYR A 56 3.46 1.23 -9.65
CA TYR A 56 3.09 1.07 -11.07
C TYR A 56 4.15 1.58 -12.04
N ARG A 57 5.16 2.33 -11.58
CA ARG A 57 6.22 2.87 -12.46
C ARG A 57 7.05 1.77 -13.12
N ALA A 58 7.30 0.68 -12.40
CA ALA A 58 8.19 -0.39 -12.84
C ALA A 58 7.46 -1.48 -13.64
N VAL A 59 6.13 -1.45 -13.70
CA VAL A 59 5.35 -2.43 -14.45
C VAL A 59 5.29 -1.95 -15.91
N PRO A 60 5.99 -2.57 -16.86
CA PRO A 60 5.70 -2.33 -18.27
C PRO A 60 4.30 -2.88 -18.48
N LEU A 61 3.35 -2.01 -18.84
CA LEU A 61 2.05 -2.44 -19.33
C LEU A 61 2.32 -3.30 -20.57
N ALA A 62 2.26 -4.62 -20.40
CA ALA A 62 2.22 -5.60 -21.48
C ALA A 62 0.77 -5.70 -21.99
#